data_AF-A0A0F4Q0G7-F1
#
_entry.id   AF-A0A0F4Q0G7-F1
#
_cell.length_a   1.000
_cell.length_b   1.000
_cell.length_c   1.000
_cell.angle_alpha   90.00
_cell.angle_beta   90.00
_cell.angle_gamma   90.00
#
_symmetry.space_group_name_H-M   'P 1'
#
loop_
_entity.id
_entity.type
_entity.pdbx_description
1 polymer ?
#
loop_
_entity_poly.entity_id
_entity_poly.type
_entity_poly.pdbx_seq_one_letter_code
_entity_poly.pdbx_strand_id
1 'polypeptide(L)'
;MKLSKELYAIASSIAHETDGFFDTKGPGAGNLSTNQFIDLVRSRAEQAFGEDYSEQKICGDNSMAVDFYFPEEQTVVEIALGIKNPNTEFEKDILKALMARSLGNKIRNLVFICKPGGYKKCNQPGRKAMIEWLQNQNGMTLEVWDL
;
A
#
# COMPACT_ATOMS: atom_id res chain seq x y z
N MET A 1 -13.98 -2.44 5.53
CA MET A 1 -13.08 -1.90 4.52
C MET A 1 -13.84 -1.57 3.24
N LYS A 2 -14.69 -0.54 3.26
CA LYS A 2 -15.34 0.05 2.10
C LYS A 2 -14.37 0.97 1.34
N LEU A 3 -13.77 1.95 2.01
CA LEU A 3 -12.86 2.93 1.40
C LEU A 3 -11.63 2.26 0.81
N SER A 4 -11.02 1.29 1.51
CA SER A 4 -9.89 0.54 0.97
C SER A 4 -10.25 -0.20 -0.34
N LYS A 5 -11.43 -0.83 -0.40
CA LYS A 5 -11.90 -1.52 -1.62
C LYS A 5 -12.22 -0.56 -2.76
N GLU A 6 -12.72 0.62 -2.43
CA GLU A 6 -12.97 1.68 -3.41
C GLU A 6 -11.66 2.27 -3.94
N LEU A 7 -10.66 2.48 -3.08
CA LEU A 7 -9.30 2.84 -3.49
C LEU A 7 -8.69 1.79 -4.42
N TYR A 8 -8.89 0.51 -4.12
CA TYR A 8 -8.49 -0.59 -5.02
C TYR A 8 -9.21 -0.51 -6.38
N ALA A 9 -10.52 -0.25 -6.40
CA ALA A 9 -11.26 -0.11 -7.64
C ALA A 9 -10.76 1.08 -8.47
N ILE A 10 -10.44 2.22 -7.83
CA ILE A 10 -9.82 3.38 -8.48
C ILE A 10 -8.46 3.01 -9.07
N ALA A 11 -7.58 2.40 -8.28
CA ALA A 11 -6.25 1.98 -8.72
C ALA A 11 -6.33 0.95 -9.87
N SER A 12 -7.28 0.02 -9.81
CA SER A 12 -7.50 -0.99 -10.86
C SER A 12 -8.02 -0.36 -12.15
N SER A 13 -8.99 0.56 -12.08
CA SER A 13 -9.46 1.31 -13.26
C SER A 13 -8.31 2.07 -13.93
N ILE A 14 -7.52 2.83 -13.16
CA ILE A 14 -6.38 3.57 -13.71
C ILE A 14 -5.35 2.62 -14.34
N ALA A 15 -5.04 1.49 -13.68
CA ALA A 15 -4.08 0.52 -14.18
C ALA A 15 -4.50 -0.08 -15.53
N HIS A 16 -5.80 -0.37 -15.70
CA HIS A 16 -6.35 -0.92 -16.94
C HIS A 16 -6.58 0.13 -18.04
N GLU A 17 -6.79 1.39 -17.68
CA GLU A 17 -6.88 2.52 -18.63
C GLU A 17 -5.51 2.98 -19.13
N THR A 18 -4.42 2.60 -18.45
CA THR A 18 -3.07 3.07 -18.75
C THR A 18 -2.33 2.04 -19.63
N ASP A 19 -2.10 2.42 -20.89
CA ASP A 19 -1.33 1.59 -21.83
C ASP A 19 0.06 1.23 -21.28
N GLY A 20 0.38 -0.07 -21.35
CA GLY A 20 1.65 -0.60 -20.86
C GLY A 20 1.90 -0.40 -19.37
N PHE A 21 0.84 -0.20 -18.55
CA PHE A 21 1.00 -0.06 -17.10
C PHE A 21 1.74 -1.26 -16.49
N PHE A 22 1.39 -2.48 -16.92
CA PHE A 22 1.95 -3.71 -16.38
C PHE A 22 3.34 -4.06 -16.93
N ASP A 23 3.82 -3.32 -17.94
CA ASP A 23 5.13 -3.54 -18.54
C ASP A 23 6.26 -3.16 -17.59
N THR A 24 7.41 -3.80 -17.79
CA THR A 24 8.63 -3.49 -17.05
C THR A 24 9.38 -2.38 -17.79
N LYS A 25 9.42 -1.19 -17.17
CA LYS A 25 10.02 0.02 -17.77
C LYS A 25 11.47 0.31 -17.31
N GLY A 26 12.03 -0.54 -16.45
CA GLY A 26 13.38 -0.37 -15.90
C GLY A 26 13.52 0.85 -14.96
N PRO A 27 14.73 1.11 -14.44
CA PRO A 27 15.01 2.26 -13.57
C PRO A 27 14.76 3.60 -14.29
N GLY A 28 14.38 4.64 -13.54
CA GLY A 28 14.09 5.97 -14.09
C GLY A 28 12.71 6.07 -14.73
N ALA A 29 12.51 5.46 -15.90
CA ALA A 29 11.20 5.45 -16.59
C ALA A 29 10.12 4.72 -15.76
N GLY A 30 10.50 3.65 -15.07
CA GLY A 30 9.64 2.99 -14.09
C GLY A 30 9.25 3.89 -12.92
N ASN A 31 10.20 4.67 -12.36
CA ASN A 31 9.93 5.57 -11.25
C ASN A 31 8.96 6.69 -11.66
N LEU A 32 9.20 7.29 -12.83
CA LEU A 32 8.30 8.31 -13.38
C LEU A 32 6.88 7.76 -13.58
N SER A 33 6.76 6.58 -14.18
CA SER A 33 5.47 5.93 -14.39
C SER A 33 4.77 5.56 -13.07
N THR A 34 5.51 5.16 -12.04
CA THR A 34 4.95 4.87 -10.72
C THR A 34 4.44 6.15 -10.05
N ASN A 35 5.23 7.22 -10.06
CA ASN A 35 4.82 8.49 -9.45
C ASN A 35 3.57 9.06 -10.12
N GLN A 36 3.52 9.06 -11.45
CA GLN A 36 2.34 9.48 -12.21
C GLN A 36 1.10 8.66 -11.88
N PHE A 37 1.25 7.34 -11.70
CA PHE A 37 0.15 6.47 -11.29
C PHE A 37 -0.34 6.82 -9.88
N ILE A 38 0.57 6.95 -8.91
CA ILE A 38 0.23 7.27 -7.52
C ILE A 38 -0.46 8.63 -7.44
N ASP A 39 0.07 9.66 -8.13
CA ASP A 39 -0.53 11.00 -8.16
C ASP A 39 -1.96 10.97 -8.71
N LEU A 40 -2.19 10.18 -9.76
CA LEU A 40 -3.52 10.04 -10.35
C LEU A 40 -4.48 9.26 -9.43
N VAL A 41 -4.00 8.21 -8.75
CA VAL A 41 -4.79 7.48 -7.74
C VAL A 41 -5.20 8.42 -6.62
N ARG A 42 -4.26 9.19 -6.08
CA ARG A 42 -4.52 10.17 -5.01
C ARG A 42 -5.56 11.21 -5.44
N SER A 43 -5.40 11.78 -6.63
CA SER A 43 -6.34 12.77 -7.16
C SER A 43 -7.76 12.20 -7.35
N ARG A 44 -7.91 10.99 -7.92
CA ARG A 44 -9.23 10.35 -8.06
C ARG A 44 -9.81 9.92 -6.71
N ALA A 45 -8.96 9.47 -5.78
CA ALA A 45 -9.36 9.09 -4.42
C ALA A 45 -9.91 10.29 -3.62
N GLU A 46 -9.20 11.43 -3.63
CA GLU A 46 -9.66 12.65 -2.96
C GLU A 46 -11.03 13.11 -3.51
N GLN A 47 -11.23 13.05 -4.82
CA GLN A 47 -12.52 13.35 -5.45
C GLN A 47 -13.64 12.38 -5.03
N ALA A 48 -13.33 11.09 -4.94
CA ALA A 48 -14.31 10.06 -4.58
C ALA A 48 -14.69 10.11 -3.09
N PHE A 49 -13.71 10.39 -2.23
CA PHE A 49 -13.89 10.34 -0.78
C PHE A 49 -14.34 11.68 -0.18
N GLY A 50 -14.09 12.79 -0.88
CA GLY A 50 -14.37 14.15 -0.38
C GLY A 50 -13.38 14.62 0.69
N GLU A 51 -12.31 13.86 0.93
CA GLU A 51 -11.24 14.12 1.89
C GLU A 51 -9.93 13.48 1.39
N ASP A 52 -8.80 14.12 1.66
CA ASP A 52 -7.47 13.57 1.35
C ASP A 52 -6.98 12.66 2.48
N TYR A 53 -7.08 11.34 2.24
CA TYR A 53 -6.52 10.30 3.12
C TYR A 53 -5.09 9.91 2.77
N SER A 54 -4.46 10.58 1.81
CA SER A 54 -3.15 10.19 1.27
C SER A 54 -1.96 10.79 2.02
N GLU A 55 -0.77 10.20 1.85
CA GLU A 55 0.53 10.70 2.35
C GLU A 55 0.52 11.08 3.85
N GLN A 56 -0.14 10.26 4.66
CA GLN A 56 -0.40 10.58 6.06
C GLN A 56 0.89 10.41 6.89
N LYS A 57 1.36 11.52 7.47
CA LYS A 57 2.57 11.57 8.33
C LYS A 57 2.26 11.15 9.77
N ILE A 58 1.80 9.91 9.91
CA ILE A 58 1.36 9.34 11.19
C ILE A 58 2.44 8.49 11.88
N CYS A 59 3.62 8.38 11.28
CA CYS A 59 4.74 7.58 11.78
C CYS A 59 5.66 8.35 12.76
N GLY A 60 5.26 9.53 13.24
CA GLY A 60 6.00 10.35 14.20
C GLY A 60 6.75 11.51 13.56
N ASP A 61 7.64 12.16 14.33
CA ASP A 61 8.46 13.29 13.86
C ASP A 61 9.63 12.80 12.98
N ASN A 62 9.27 12.36 11.78
CA ASN A 62 10.18 11.94 10.72
C ASN A 62 9.53 12.22 9.35
N SER A 63 10.25 11.90 8.27
CA SER A 63 9.75 12.13 6.92
C SER A 63 8.96 10.97 6.33
N MET A 64 8.65 9.91 7.11
CA MET A 64 7.91 8.76 6.61
C MET A 64 6.41 9.07 6.59
N ALA A 65 5.78 8.69 5.49
CA ALA A 65 4.34 8.71 5.30
C ALA A 65 3.87 7.33 4.86
N VAL A 66 2.64 7.00 5.22
CA VAL A 66 1.90 5.89 4.61
C VAL A 66 1.13 6.41 3.41
N ASP A 67 0.99 5.62 2.35
CA ASP A 67 0.35 6.11 1.12
C ASP A 67 -1.10 6.51 1.37
N PHE A 68 -1.86 5.71 2.15
CA PHE A 68 -3.20 6.05 2.62
C PHE A 68 -3.47 5.53 4.05
N TYR A 69 -4.20 6.30 4.85
CA TYR A 69 -4.74 5.84 6.13
C TYR A 69 -6.24 6.13 6.22
N PHE A 70 -7.03 5.09 6.50
CA PHE A 70 -8.47 5.20 6.75
C PHE A 70 -8.75 4.91 8.24
N PRO A 71 -8.93 5.95 9.08
CA PRO A 71 -9.11 5.78 10.54
C PRO A 71 -10.28 4.88 10.90
N GLU A 72 -11.39 5.02 10.16
CA GLU A 72 -12.65 4.31 10.44
C GLU A 72 -12.57 2.82 10.09
N GLU A 73 -11.66 2.47 9.18
CA GLU A 73 -11.36 1.10 8.81
C GLU A 73 -10.23 0.51 9.64
N GLN A 74 -9.51 1.37 10.38
CA GLN A 74 -8.27 1.05 11.06
C GLN A 74 -7.25 0.45 10.08
N THR A 75 -7.21 0.98 8.86
CA THR A 75 -6.48 0.39 7.74
C THR A 75 -5.48 1.37 7.16
N VAL A 76 -4.23 0.93 7.05
CA VAL A 76 -3.23 1.54 6.17
C VAL A 76 -3.26 0.81 4.83
N VAL A 77 -3.22 1.56 3.73
CA VAL A 77 -3.05 1.00 2.38
C VAL A 77 -1.77 1.55 1.78
N GLU A 78 -0.91 0.68 1.25
CA GLU A 78 0.33 1.05 0.54
C GLU A 78 0.24 0.54 -0.91
N ILE A 79 0.60 1.40 -1.86
CA ILE A 79 0.67 1.11 -3.29
C ILE A 79 2.05 0.53 -3.61
N ALA A 80 2.22 -0.75 -3.28
CA ALA A 80 3.47 -1.47 -3.41
C ALA A 80 3.65 -2.09 -4.82
N LEU A 81 3.71 -1.27 -5.89
CA LEU A 81 3.79 -1.77 -7.29
C LEU A 81 5.00 -2.67 -7.57
N GLY A 82 6.10 -2.47 -6.84
CA GLY A 82 7.34 -3.23 -6.97
C GLY A 82 7.41 -4.51 -6.13
N ILE A 83 6.38 -4.81 -5.33
CA ILE A 83 6.47 -5.79 -4.23
C ILE A 83 6.89 -7.20 -4.68
N LYS A 84 6.64 -7.58 -5.95
CA LYS A 84 7.06 -8.87 -6.51
C LYS A 84 8.59 -9.03 -6.64
N ASN A 85 9.33 -7.93 -6.66
CA ASN A 85 10.79 -7.90 -6.81
C ASN A 85 11.49 -8.15 -5.46
N PRO A 86 12.80 -8.47 -5.47
CA PRO A 86 13.64 -8.42 -4.27
C PRO A 86 13.91 -6.95 -3.85
N ASN A 87 14.30 -6.73 -2.58
CA ASN A 87 14.65 -5.42 -2.02
C ASN A 87 13.57 -4.36 -2.26
N THR A 88 12.39 -4.58 -1.66
CA THR A 88 11.23 -3.69 -1.77
C THR A 88 10.99 -3.02 -0.42
N GLU A 89 10.07 -2.06 -0.37
CA GLU A 89 9.68 -1.40 0.88
C GLU A 89 8.83 -2.31 1.82
N PHE A 90 8.78 -3.62 1.60
CA PHE A 90 7.85 -4.54 2.29
C PHE A 90 8.02 -4.48 3.82
N GLU A 91 9.25 -4.62 4.30
CA GLU A 91 9.57 -4.58 5.72
C GLU A 91 9.38 -3.17 6.30
N LYS A 92 9.69 -2.15 5.50
CA LYS A 92 9.57 -0.75 5.90
C LYS A 92 8.10 -0.33 6.03
N ASP A 93 7.23 -0.76 5.12
CA ASP A 93 5.80 -0.46 5.16
C ASP A 93 5.13 -1.13 6.36
N ILE A 94 5.52 -2.36 6.70
CA ILE A 94 5.11 -3.01 7.96
C ILE A 94 5.59 -2.19 9.17
N LEU A 95 6.85 -1.74 9.16
CA LEU A 95 7.40 -0.93 10.25
C LEU A 95 6.67 0.41 10.38
N LYS A 96 6.35 1.10 9.28
CA LYS A 96 5.55 2.33 9.26
C LYS A 96 4.22 2.14 9.96
N ALA A 97 3.47 1.08 9.61
CA ALA A 97 2.19 0.78 10.23
C ALA A 97 2.31 0.48 11.74
N LEU A 98 3.35 -0.26 12.15
CA LEU A 98 3.63 -0.53 13.57
C LEU A 98 4.01 0.73 14.34
N MET A 99 4.83 1.61 13.77
CA MET A 99 5.22 2.89 14.36
C MET A 99 4.03 3.83 14.49
N ALA A 100 3.22 3.95 13.44
CA ALA A 100 2.01 4.77 13.50
C ALA A 100 1.06 4.28 14.61
N ARG A 101 0.94 2.96 14.77
CA ARG A 101 0.15 2.37 15.85
C ARG A 101 0.73 2.60 17.24
N SER A 102 2.05 2.51 17.41
CA SER A 102 2.68 2.77 18.72
C SER A 102 2.50 4.22 19.17
N LEU A 103 2.25 5.13 18.23
CA LEU A 103 1.93 6.54 18.47
C LEU A 103 0.43 6.82 18.69
N GLY A 104 -0.39 5.78 18.86
CA GLY A 104 -1.80 5.90 19.24
C GLY A 104 -2.80 5.85 18.08
N ASN A 105 -2.34 5.74 16.83
CA ASN A 105 -3.25 5.52 15.70
C ASN A 105 -3.87 4.13 15.79
N LYS A 106 -5.17 4.05 15.54
CA LYS A 106 -5.90 2.77 15.57
C LYS A 106 -5.68 2.06 14.25
N ILE A 107 -4.59 1.31 14.14
CA ILE A 107 -4.28 0.49 12.95
C ILE A 107 -4.38 -0.99 13.32
N ARG A 108 -5.20 -1.71 12.56
CA ARG A 108 -5.40 -3.16 12.67
C ARG A 108 -5.14 -3.89 11.37
N ASN A 109 -5.26 -3.21 10.24
CA ASN A 109 -5.08 -3.82 8.93
C ASN A 109 -4.02 -3.05 8.13
N LEU A 110 -3.19 -3.79 7.41
CA LEU A 110 -2.32 -3.29 6.35
C LEU A 110 -2.77 -3.93 5.04
N VAL A 111 -2.91 -3.13 3.99
CA VAL A 111 -3.26 -3.60 2.65
C VAL A 111 -2.17 -3.18 1.68
N PHE A 112 -1.69 -4.11 0.88
CA PHE A 112 -0.83 -3.82 -0.26
C PHE A 112 -1.62 -3.92 -1.55
N ILE A 113 -1.73 -2.81 -2.26
CA ILE A 113 -2.20 -2.77 -3.65
C ILE A 113 -0.97 -2.86 -4.55
N CYS A 114 -0.90 -3.84 -5.44
CA CYS A 114 0.32 -4.11 -6.18
C CYS A 114 0.07 -4.64 -7.59
N LYS A 115 1.12 -4.66 -8.42
CA LYS A 115 1.06 -5.32 -9.73
C LYS A 115 0.93 -6.85 -9.56
N PRO A 116 0.39 -7.56 -10.57
CA PRO A 116 0.27 -9.02 -10.56
C PRO A 116 1.54 -9.75 -10.12
N GLY A 117 1.35 -10.70 -9.22
CA GLY A 117 2.40 -11.53 -8.62
C GLY A 117 2.80 -11.11 -7.20
N GLY A 118 2.27 -10.01 -6.67
CA GLY A 118 2.55 -9.56 -5.30
C GLY A 118 2.02 -10.53 -4.26
N TYR A 119 0.76 -10.99 -4.40
CA TYR A 119 0.18 -12.00 -3.52
C TYR A 119 1.02 -13.28 -3.48
N LYS A 120 1.44 -13.78 -4.66
CA LYS A 120 2.31 -14.96 -4.76
C LYS A 120 3.65 -14.74 -4.07
N LYS A 121 4.24 -13.55 -4.22
CA LYS A 121 5.52 -13.20 -3.59
C LYS A 121 5.41 -13.12 -2.06
N CYS A 122 4.34 -12.52 -1.54
CA CYS A 122 4.10 -12.42 -0.10
C CYS A 122 3.81 -13.77 0.58
N ASN A 123 3.34 -14.76 -0.19
CA ASN A 123 3.17 -16.14 0.29
C ASN A 123 4.46 -16.99 0.29
N GLN A 124 5.60 -16.45 -0.13
CA GLN A 124 6.88 -17.15 0.00
C GLN A 124 7.34 -17.21 1.47
N PRO A 125 8.11 -18.25 1.88
CA PRO A 125 8.36 -18.54 3.30
C PRO A 125 8.79 -17.37 4.17
N GLY A 126 9.73 -16.53 3.69
CA GLY A 126 10.22 -15.38 4.47
C GLY A 126 9.14 -14.34 4.76
N ARG A 127 8.44 -13.87 3.71
CA ARG A 127 7.37 -12.88 3.87
C ARG A 127 6.15 -13.45 4.57
N LYS A 128 5.83 -14.72 4.31
CA LYS A 128 4.76 -15.43 4.99
C LYS A 128 5.01 -15.50 6.50
N ALA A 129 6.22 -15.86 6.91
CA ALA A 129 6.59 -15.88 8.33
C ALA A 129 6.48 -14.49 8.98
N MET A 130 6.82 -13.42 8.27
CA MET A 130 6.65 -12.05 8.76
C MET A 130 5.18 -11.64 8.88
N ILE A 131 4.33 -12.00 7.91
CA ILE A 131 2.88 -11.75 7.94
C ILE A 131 2.24 -12.53 9.11
N GLU A 132 2.61 -13.79 9.29
CA GLU A 132 2.14 -14.61 10.41
C GLU A 132 2.62 -14.04 11.75
N TRP A 133 3.86 -13.58 11.84
CA TRP A 133 4.36 -12.90 13.04
C TRP A 133 3.61 -11.59 13.32
N LEU A 134 3.34 -10.79 12.30
CA LEU A 134 2.56 -9.55 12.41
C LEU A 134 1.14 -9.84 12.94
N GLN A 135 0.50 -10.89 12.44
CA GLN A 135 -0.81 -11.29 12.94
C GLN A 135 -0.73 -11.83 14.38
N ASN A 136 0.16 -12.78 14.64
CA ASN A 136 0.16 -13.54 15.90
C ASN A 136 0.71 -12.75 17.09
N GLN A 137 1.73 -11.92 16.86
CA GLN A 137 2.41 -11.17 17.93
C GLN A 137 1.92 -9.73 18.03
N ASN A 138 1.46 -9.17 16.91
CA ASN A 138 1.08 -7.77 16.83
C ASN A 138 -0.43 -7.59 16.62
N GLY A 139 -1.21 -8.63 16.34
CA GLY A 139 -2.65 -8.52 16.11
C GLY A 139 -3.01 -7.58 14.96
N MET A 140 -2.14 -7.50 13.94
CA MET A 140 -2.33 -6.71 12.73
C MET A 140 -2.34 -7.65 11.52
N THR A 141 -3.39 -7.53 10.69
CA THR A 141 -3.53 -8.31 9.46
C THR A 141 -2.77 -7.65 8.32
N LEU A 142 -2.33 -8.44 7.35
CA LEU A 142 -1.78 -7.95 6.09
C LEU A 142 -2.48 -8.64 4.93
N GLU A 143 -3.18 -7.87 4.09
CA GLU A 143 -3.77 -8.33 2.84
C GLU A 143 -2.98 -7.82 1.64
N VAL A 144 -2.98 -8.59 0.56
CA VAL A 144 -2.32 -8.23 -0.70
C VAL A 144 -3.33 -8.36 -1.82
N TRP A 145 -3.59 -7.26 -2.52
CA TRP A 145 -4.53 -7.18 -3.62
C TRP A 145 -3.76 -6.87 -4.90
N ASP A 146 -3.68 -7.86 -5.79
CA ASP A 146 -3.08 -7.72 -7.11
C ASP A 146 -4.07 -6.97 -8.03
N LEU A 147 -3.59 -5.91 -8.70
CA LEU A 147 -4.34 -5.11 -9.68
C LEU A 147 -4.66 -5.88 -10.97
#